data_AF-A0A520I567-F1
#
_entry.id   AF-A0A520I567-F1
#
_cell.length_a   1.000
_cell.length_b   1.000
_cell.length_c   1.000
_cell.angle_alpha   90.00
_cell.angle_beta   90.00
_cell.angle_gamma   90.00
#
_symmetry.space_group_name_H-M   'P 1'
#
loop_
_entity.id
_entity.type
_entity.pdbx_description
1 polymer ?
#
loop_
_entity_poly.entity_id
_entity_poly.type
_entity_poly.pdbx_seq_one_letter_code
_entity_poly.pdbx_strand_id
1 'polypeptide(L)'
;MGNRFEFTAISSSQESGDAAIVNAIAEVQRIETLFSTFKETSQVNEINRLAGVRPVEVDEEVIELIVRSLKISSITQGAFDITYGSIDKRLWNFDRTMQQLPDTDTARKMIRLINYRNVLLDDFHNST
;
A
#
# COMPACT_ATOMS: atom_id res chain seq x y z
N MET A 1 1.58 -9.20 3.24
CA MET A 1 1.31 -9.00 4.68
C MET A 1 2.11 -10.03 5.46
N GLY A 2 3.36 -9.69 5.84
CA GLY A 2 4.32 -10.64 6.41
C GLY A 2 4.14 -10.92 7.91
N ASN A 3 2.90 -11.15 8.36
CA ASN A 3 2.55 -11.41 9.77
C ASN A 3 1.70 -12.68 9.91
N ARG A 4 1.60 -13.21 11.14
CA ARG A 4 0.73 -14.36 11.45
C ARG A 4 -0.71 -13.88 11.56
N PHE A 5 -1.61 -14.55 10.83
CA PHE A 5 -3.06 -14.38 10.93
C PHE A 5 -3.66 -15.56 11.70
N GLU A 6 -4.70 -15.28 12.48
CA GLU A 6 -5.49 -16.29 13.18
C GLU A 6 -6.96 -16.04 12.87
N PHE A 7 -7.66 -17.10 12.44
CA PHE A 7 -9.07 -17.05 12.11
C PHE A 7 -9.84 -18.00 13.03
N THR A 8 -10.97 -17.55 13.54
CA THR A 8 -11.89 -18.37 14.33
C THR A 8 -13.29 -18.20 13.76
N ALA A 9 -13.93 -19.30 13.39
CA ALA A 9 -15.29 -19.32 12.86
C ALA A 9 -16.23 -19.99 13.87
N ILE A 10 -17.36 -19.35 14.14
CA ILE A 10 -18.48 -19.94 14.89
C ILE A 10 -19.55 -20.27 13.87
N SER A 11 -19.88 -21.55 13.72
CA SER A 11 -20.89 -21.99 12.78
C SER A 11 -21.73 -23.15 13.30
N SER A 12 -22.92 -23.33 12.73
CA SER A 12 -23.85 -24.41 13.06
C SER A 12 -23.43 -25.78 12.50
N SER A 13 -22.47 -25.82 11.56
CA SER A 13 -21.88 -27.06 11.05
C SER A 13 -20.38 -26.90 10.83
N GLN A 14 -19.63 -28.01 10.93
CA GLN A 14 -18.20 -28.01 10.66
C GLN A 14 -17.90 -27.60 9.22
N GLU A 15 -18.64 -28.12 8.24
CA GLU A 15 -18.46 -27.82 6.81
C GLU A 15 -18.51 -26.31 6.51
N SER A 16 -19.50 -25.61 7.08
CA SER A 16 -19.64 -24.16 6.88
C SER A 16 -18.57 -23.37 7.62
N GLY A 17 -18.12 -23.85 8.78
CA GLY A 17 -16.97 -23.29 9.50
C GLY A 17 -15.69 -23.40 8.68
N ASP A 18 -15.39 -24.59 8.15
CA ASP A 18 -14.21 -24.86 7.34
C ASP A 18 -14.22 -24.02 6.05
N ALA A 19 -15.37 -23.91 5.38
CA ALA A 19 -15.52 -23.07 4.20
C ALA A 19 -15.26 -21.58 4.50
N ALA A 20 -15.73 -21.07 5.65
CA ALA A 20 -15.47 -19.69 6.06
C ALA A 20 -13.98 -19.43 6.31
N ILE A 21 -13.26 -20.38 6.92
CA ILE A 21 -11.81 -20.29 7.14
C ILE A 21 -11.06 -20.29 5.81
N VAL A 22 -11.43 -21.18 4.87
CA VAL A 22 -10.82 -21.23 3.53
C VAL A 22 -11.01 -19.89 2.81
N ASN A 23 -12.21 -19.31 2.85
CA ASN A 23 -12.50 -18.01 2.25
C ASN A 23 -11.69 -16.88 2.89
N ALA A 24 -11.55 -16.87 4.22
CA ALA A 24 -10.76 -15.86 4.93
C ALA A 24 -9.26 -15.92 4.55
N ILE A 25 -8.71 -17.13 4.43
CA ILE A 25 -7.33 -17.33 3.97
C ILE A 25 -7.16 -16.83 2.53
N ALA A 26 -8.07 -17.22 1.63
CA ALA A 26 -8.03 -16.79 0.23
C ALA A 26 -8.10 -15.26 0.11
N GLU A 27 -8.93 -14.62 0.93
CA GLU A 27 -9.09 -13.17 0.89
C GLU A 27 -7.83 -12.42 1.38
N VAL A 28 -7.19 -12.89 2.45
CA VAL A 28 -5.90 -12.29 2.87
C VAL A 28 -4.83 -12.45 1.81
N GLN A 29 -4.78 -13.59 1.11
CA GLN A 29 -3.84 -13.81 0.01
C GLN A 29 -4.13 -12.89 -1.20
N ARG A 30 -5.41 -12.65 -1.51
CA ARG A 30 -5.85 -11.72 -2.56
C ARG A 30 -5.43 -10.29 -2.23
N ILE A 31 -5.79 -9.81 -1.04
CA ILE A 31 -5.45 -8.47 -0.55
C ILE A 31 -3.91 -8.29 -0.48
N GLU A 32 -3.17 -9.29 0.00
CA GLU A 32 -1.71 -9.25 -0.03
C GLU A 32 -1.16 -9.14 -1.46
N THR A 33 -1.76 -9.81 -2.43
CA THR A 33 -1.30 -9.72 -3.83
C THR A 33 -1.54 -8.34 -4.41
N LEU A 34 -2.69 -7.74 -4.12
CA LEU A 34 -3.09 -6.44 -4.63
C LEU A 34 -2.24 -5.30 -4.05
N PHE A 35 -2.04 -5.29 -2.72
CA PHE A 35 -1.44 -4.15 -2.00
C PHE A 35 0.02 -4.32 -1.60
N SER A 36 0.67 -5.45 -1.90
CA SER A 36 2.03 -5.69 -1.45
C SER A 36 3.03 -4.72 -2.09
N THR A 37 3.84 -4.07 -1.26
CA THR A 37 5.02 -3.30 -1.69
C THR A 37 6.25 -4.20 -1.96
N PHE A 38 6.17 -5.48 -1.64
CA PHE A 38 7.25 -6.47 -1.84
C PHE A 38 7.09 -7.30 -3.12
N LYS A 39 5.86 -7.44 -3.62
CA LYS A 39 5.58 -8.14 -4.88
C LYS A 39 5.77 -7.18 -6.04
N GLU A 40 6.79 -7.38 -6.86
CA GLU A 40 7.07 -6.50 -8.00
C GLU A 40 5.90 -6.41 -8.99
N THR A 41 5.05 -7.44 -9.06
CA THR A 41 3.88 -7.47 -9.94
C THR A 41 2.63 -6.79 -9.35
N SER A 42 2.70 -6.19 -8.16
CA SER A 42 1.53 -5.50 -7.58
C SER A 42 1.28 -4.15 -8.26
N GLN A 43 0.01 -3.74 -8.29
CA GLN A 43 -0.40 -2.43 -8.80
C GLN A 43 0.25 -1.28 -8.01
N VAL A 44 0.44 -1.45 -6.69
CA VAL A 44 1.14 -0.47 -5.85
C VAL A 44 2.60 -0.28 -6.29
N ASN A 45 3.33 -1.37 -6.58
CA ASN A 45 4.69 -1.24 -7.11
C ASN A 45 4.72 -0.67 -8.52
N GLU A 46 3.70 -0.94 -9.34
CA GLU A 46 3.59 -0.32 -10.67
C GLU A 46 3.40 1.20 -10.58
N ILE A 47 2.50 1.68 -9.72
CA ILE A 47 2.34 3.11 -9.41
C ILE A 47 3.68 3.71 -8.99
N ASN A 48 4.40 3.07 -8.06
CA ASN A 48 5.68 3.57 -7.58
C ASN A 48 6.76 3.64 -8.67
N ARG A 49 6.82 2.65 -9.56
CA ARG A 49 7.79 2.64 -10.68
C ARG A 49 7.51 3.72 -11.72
N LEU A 50 6.25 4.08 -11.92
CA LEU A 50 5.81 5.05 -12.92
C LEU A 50 5.51 6.43 -12.33
N ALA A 51 5.78 6.63 -11.04
CA ALA A 51 5.59 7.90 -10.34
C ALA A 51 6.36 9.03 -11.04
N GLY A 52 5.64 10.10 -11.40
CA GLY A 52 6.20 11.24 -12.14
C GLY A 52 6.45 11.00 -13.64
N VAL A 53 6.15 9.79 -14.16
CA VAL A 53 6.30 9.44 -15.58
C VAL A 53 4.95 9.43 -16.30
N ARG A 54 3.99 8.64 -15.81
CA ARG A 54 2.63 8.54 -16.40
C ARG A 54 1.60 8.00 -15.40
N PRO A 55 0.29 8.26 -15.64
CA PRO A 55 -0.77 7.59 -14.89
C PRO A 55 -0.76 6.06 -15.07
N VAL A 56 -1.29 5.36 -14.06
CA VAL A 56 -1.42 3.91 -14.02
C VAL A 56 -2.88 3.57 -13.74
N GLU A 57 -3.45 2.73 -14.60
CA GLU A 57 -4.78 2.15 -14.39
C GLU A 57 -4.68 1.05 -13.33
N VAL A 58 -5.57 1.09 -12.35
CA VAL A 58 -5.58 0.16 -11.21
C VAL A 58 -7.00 -0.23 -10.87
N ASP A 59 -7.14 -1.28 -10.06
CA ASP A 59 -8.44 -1.76 -9.62
C ASP A 59 -9.13 -0.71 -8.73
N GLU A 60 -10.46 -0.67 -8.77
CA GLU A 60 -11.27 0.25 -7.96
C GLU A 60 -10.93 0.20 -6.47
N GLU A 61 -10.67 -1.01 -5.94
CA GLU A 61 -10.28 -1.22 -4.55
C GLU A 61 -8.96 -0.50 -4.19
N VAL A 62 -8.04 -0.36 -5.15
CA VAL A 62 -6.79 0.41 -4.97
C VAL A 62 -7.07 1.90 -4.93
N ILE A 63 -7.94 2.40 -5.82
CA ILE A 63 -8.37 3.80 -5.81
C ILE A 63 -9.03 4.13 -4.47
N GLU A 64 -9.98 3.32 -4.02
CA GLU A 64 -10.67 3.53 -2.74
C GLU A 64 -9.70 3.58 -1.55
N LEU A 65 -8.72 2.67 -1.51
CA LEU A 65 -7.72 2.67 -0.45
C LEU A 65 -6.85 3.93 -0.49
N ILE A 66 -6.44 4.37 -1.68
CA ILE A 66 -5.67 5.62 -1.85
C ILE A 66 -6.51 6.82 -1.39
N VAL A 67 -7.78 6.94 -1.81
CA VAL A 67 -8.69 8.02 -1.37
C VAL A 67 -8.79 8.08 0.15
N ARG A 68 -9.04 6.94 0.81
CA ARG A 68 -9.11 6.85 2.28
C ARG A 68 -7.78 7.26 2.91
N SER A 69 -6.67 6.82 2.35
CA SER A 69 -5.33 7.14 2.85
C SER A 69 -5.01 8.63 2.70
N LEU A 70 -5.33 9.26 1.57
CA LEU A 70 -5.16 10.70 1.35
C LEU A 70 -5.99 11.53 2.33
N LYS A 71 -7.21 11.08 2.64
CA LYS A 71 -8.05 11.70 3.67
C LYS A 71 -7.39 11.66 5.05
N ILE A 72 -6.81 10.52 5.44
CA ILE A 72 -6.06 10.39 6.71
C ILE A 72 -4.81 11.29 6.67
N SER A 73 -4.08 11.31 5.55
CA SER A 73 -2.91 12.21 5.40
C SER A 73 -3.29 13.67 5.56
N SER A 74 -4.44 14.07 5.02
CA SER A 74 -4.96 15.43 5.16
C SER A 74 -5.34 15.76 6.62
N ILE A 75 -6.13 14.92 7.27
CA ILE A 75 -6.59 15.12 8.66
C ILE A 75 -5.41 15.17 9.64
N THR A 76 -4.38 14.37 9.39
CA THR A 76 -3.16 14.31 10.22
C THR A 76 -2.10 15.33 9.79
N GLN A 77 -2.40 16.20 8.82
CA GLN A 77 -1.47 17.20 8.29
C GLN A 77 -0.12 16.62 7.83
N GLY A 78 -0.14 15.41 7.28
CA GLY A 78 1.05 14.69 6.81
C GLY A 78 1.80 13.88 7.88
N ALA A 79 1.31 13.83 9.13
CA ALA A 79 1.89 12.92 10.13
C ALA A 79 1.68 11.44 9.73
N PHE A 80 0.57 11.14 9.06
CA PHE A 80 0.46 9.97 8.19
C PHE A 80 0.65 10.45 6.75
N ASP A 81 1.56 9.85 5.99
CA ASP A 81 1.74 10.15 4.56
C ASP A 81 1.97 8.84 3.79
N ILE A 82 1.00 8.48 2.94
CA ILE A 82 1.07 7.28 2.10
C ILE A 82 2.24 7.30 1.11
N THR A 83 2.74 8.49 0.75
CA THR A 83 3.89 8.64 -0.15
C THR A 83 5.22 8.46 0.56
N TYR A 84 5.25 8.20 1.87
CA TYR A 84 6.49 7.93 2.60
C TYR A 84 7.32 6.81 1.94
N GLY A 85 6.68 5.81 1.34
CA GLY A 85 7.34 4.73 0.60
C GLY A 85 8.01 5.14 -0.73
N SER A 86 7.91 6.42 -1.15
CA SER A 86 8.53 6.94 -2.37
C SER A 86 10.04 7.16 -2.24
N ILE A 87 10.58 7.16 -1.01
CA ILE A 87 12.03 7.20 -0.80
C ILE A 87 12.66 5.86 -1.18
N ASP A 88 13.99 5.82 -1.31
CA ASP A 88 14.72 4.60 -1.59
C ASP A 88 14.26 3.46 -0.65
N LYS A 89 13.89 2.31 -1.23
CA LYS A 89 13.47 1.10 -0.50
C LYS A 89 14.45 0.73 0.61
N ARG A 90 15.75 1.03 0.47
CA ARG A 90 16.79 0.77 1.49
C ARG A 90 16.60 1.62 2.75
N LEU A 91 16.05 2.81 2.60
CA LEU A 91 15.88 3.78 3.69
C LEU A 91 14.59 3.57 4.47
N TRP A 92 13.48 3.26 3.78
CA TRP A 92 12.19 3.08 4.45
C TRP A 92 11.87 1.63 4.84
N ASN A 93 12.42 0.61 4.16
CA ASN A 93 12.20 -0.79 4.57
C ASN A 93 13.03 -1.22 5.79
N PHE A 94 13.67 -0.28 6.48
CA PHE A 94 14.59 -0.57 7.59
C PHE A 94 15.57 -1.67 7.17
N ASP A 95 16.24 -1.46 6.04
CA ASP A 95 17.22 -2.41 5.53
C ASP A 95 18.20 -2.73 6.65
N ARG A 96 18.13 -3.98 7.13
CA ARG A 96 18.95 -4.45 8.25
C ARG A 96 20.44 -4.50 7.89
N THR A 97 20.76 -4.33 6.61
CA THR A 97 22.14 -4.26 6.10
C THR A 97 22.68 -2.83 6.02
N MET A 98 21.85 -1.81 6.31
CA MET A 98 22.28 -0.41 6.26
C MET A 98 23.36 -0.13 7.31
N GLN A 99 24.59 0.14 6.85
CA GLN A 99 25.75 0.38 7.73
C GLN A 99 25.87 1.85 8.18
N GLN A 100 25.29 2.78 7.42
CA GLN A 100 25.35 4.21 7.71
C GLN A 100 24.12 4.93 7.12
N LEU A 101 23.70 6.01 7.78
CA LEU A 101 22.70 6.93 7.24
C LEU A 101 23.23 7.67 6.00
N PRO A 102 22.35 8.05 5.05
CA PRO A 102 22.71 8.87 3.90
C PRO A 102 23.22 10.24 4.37
N ASP A 103 24.08 10.85 3.57
CA ASP A 103 24.52 12.21 3.80
C ASP A 103 23.34 13.21 3.74
N THR A 104 23.55 14.40 4.29
CA THR A 104 22.51 15.41 4.41
C THR A 104 21.92 15.85 3.08
N ASP A 105 22.71 15.89 2.00
CA ASP A 105 22.23 16.36 0.71
C ASP A 105 21.37 15.29 0.04
N THR A 106 21.77 14.02 0.14
CA THR A 106 20.96 12.87 -0.28
C THR A 106 19.65 12.83 0.51
N ALA A 107 19.70 12.96 1.85
CA ALA A 107 18.51 13.00 2.71
C ALA A 107 17.53 14.10 2.30
N ARG A 108 18.02 15.33 2.08
CA ARG A 108 17.16 16.45 1.64
C ARG A 108 16.50 16.20 0.28
N LYS A 109 17.21 15.59 -0.68
CA LYS A 109 16.64 15.25 -1.99
C LYS A 109 15.50 14.24 -1.86
N MET A 110 15.66 13.24 -0.99
CA MET A 110 14.65 12.20 -0.79
C MET A 110 13.40 12.72 -0.08
N ILE A 111 13.55 13.57 0.94
CA ILE A 111 12.42 14.16 1.67
C ILE A 111 11.49 14.95 0.72
N ARG A 112 12.03 15.56 -0.35
CA ARG A 112 11.22 16.28 -1.34
C ARG A 112 10.25 15.40 -2.14
N LEU A 113 10.48 14.08 -2.14
CA LEU A 113 9.61 13.12 -2.81
C LEU A 113 8.42 12.67 -1.94
N ILE A 114 8.43 13.04 -0.64
CA ILE A 114 7.37 12.69 0.31
C ILE A 114 6.41 13.88 0.41
N ASN A 115 5.25 13.74 -0.22
CA ASN A 115 4.14 14.68 -0.11
C ASN A 115 2.88 14.05 -0.69
N TYR A 116 1.94 13.65 0.17
CA TYR A 116 0.65 13.08 -0.27
C TYR A 116 -0.14 13.96 -1.24
N ARG A 117 0.11 15.27 -1.25
CA ARG A 117 -0.54 16.22 -2.18
C ARG A 117 -0.08 16.06 -3.62
N ASN A 118 1.00 15.31 -3.87
CA ASN A 118 1.48 15.00 -5.20
C ASN A 118 0.74 13.80 -5.82
N VAL A 119 -0.09 13.09 -5.05
CA VAL A 119 -0.91 12.00 -5.57
C VAL A 119 -2.12 12.59 -6.27
N LEU A 120 -2.22 12.34 -7.57
CA LEU A 120 -3.35 12.75 -8.40
C LEU A 120 -4.20 11.52 -8.68
N LEU A 121 -5.51 11.67 -8.49
CA LEU A 121 -6.51 10.69 -8.86
C LEU A 121 -7.33 11.29 -10.00
N ASP A 122 -7.52 10.51 -11.06
CA ASP A 122 -8.44 10.87 -12.12
C ASP A 122 -9.80 10.32 -11.71
N ASP A 123 -10.73 11.20 -11.36
CA ASP A 123 -12.06 10.81 -10.91
C ASP A 123 -12.84 10.22 -12.11
N PHE A 124 -12.87 8.90 -12.25
CA PHE A 124 -13.94 8.22 -12.97
C PHE A 124 -15.21 8.14 -12.10
N HIS A 125 -15.65 9.27 -11.56
CA HIS A 125 -17.01 9.42 -11.07
C HIS A 125 -17.94 9.75 -12.23
N ASN A 126 -18.34 8.72 -13.00
CA ASN A 126 -19.68 8.53 -13.56
C ASN A 126 -19.66 7.54 -14.74
N SER A 127 -20.17 6.33 -14.53
CA SER A 127 -20.84 5.56 -15.58
C SER A 127 -21.84 4.62 -14.89
N THR A 128 -22.99 5.21 -14.52
CA THR A 128 -24.26 4.48 -14.40
C THR A 128 -25.10 4.83 -15.61
#